data_AF-A0A7C1D4Z4-F1
#
_entry.id   AF-A0A7C1D4Z4-F1
#
_cell.length_a   1.000
_cell.length_b   1.000
_cell.length_c   1.000
_cell.angle_alpha   90.00
_cell.angle_beta   90.00
_cell.angle_gamma   90.00
#
_symmetry.space_group_name_H-M   'P 1'
#
loop_
_entity.id
_entity.type
_entity.pdbx_description
1 polymer ?
#
loop_
_entity_poly.entity_id
_entity_poly.type
_entity_poly.pdbx_seq_one_letter_code
_entity_poly.pdbx_strand_id
1 'polypeptide(L)'
;MSQNDSRVIGFFAFASRNEVVCTEGAACIIAGSKESMVEYLKETDPANIKKHTIKKTRFGEIMQGLQYGAAYAFDEESYNCFYPLAREEGLDVQQADFQKQKLEGGRFFTVKILES
;
A
#
# COMPACT_ATOMS: atom_id res chain seq x y z
N MET A 1 -7.68 -0.09 -20.40
CA MET A 1 -8.04 0.44 -19.06
C MET A 1 -9.20 -0.37 -18.57
N SER A 2 -8.97 -1.15 -17.52
CA SER A 2 -10.00 -1.97 -16.87
C SER A 2 -10.98 -1.04 -16.14
N GLN A 3 -12.26 -1.42 -15.98
CA GLN A 3 -13.17 -0.67 -15.10
C GLN A 3 -12.60 -0.56 -13.67
N ASN A 4 -11.73 -1.51 -13.29
CA ASN A 4 -11.10 -1.58 -11.98
C ASN A 4 -10.04 -0.51 -11.75
N ASP A 5 -9.43 0.06 -12.80
CA ASP A 5 -8.33 1.04 -12.69
C ASP A 5 -8.70 2.24 -11.81
N SER A 6 -9.98 2.61 -11.81
CA SER A 6 -10.47 3.78 -11.08
C SER A 6 -10.83 3.50 -9.62
N ARG A 7 -10.91 2.22 -9.19
CA ARG A 7 -11.29 1.87 -7.82
C ARG A 7 -10.23 2.36 -6.84
N VAL A 8 -10.67 3.07 -5.80
CA VAL A 8 -9.79 3.52 -4.71
C VAL A 8 -9.48 2.33 -3.82
N ILE A 9 -8.18 2.14 -3.53
CA ILE A 9 -7.69 1.02 -2.71
C ILE A 9 -7.29 1.49 -1.32
N GLY A 10 -6.84 2.73 -1.21
CA GLY A 10 -6.42 3.30 0.06
C GLY A 10 -5.75 4.64 -0.11
N PHE A 11 -4.81 4.91 0.78
CA PHE A 11 -4.08 6.16 0.89
C PHE A 11 -2.59 5.89 0.97
N PHE A 12 -1.81 6.75 0.32
CA PHE A 12 -0.36 6.82 0.42
C PHE A 12 0.04 8.22 0.86
N ALA A 13 1.23 8.34 1.45
CA ALA A 13 1.79 9.63 1.85
C ALA A 13 3.04 9.96 1.04
N PHE A 14 3.24 11.23 0.78
CA PHE A 14 4.47 11.77 0.22
C PHE A 14 5.25 12.52 1.29
N ALA A 15 6.52 12.19 1.48
CA ALA A 15 7.46 12.93 2.33
C ALA A 15 7.98 14.21 1.63
N SER A 16 8.11 14.16 0.31
CA SER A 16 8.45 15.30 -0.56
C SER A 16 7.73 15.19 -1.91
N ARG A 17 7.97 16.12 -2.85
CA ARG A 17 7.28 16.11 -4.16
C ARG A 17 7.42 14.78 -4.93
N ASN A 18 8.54 14.08 -4.75
CA ASN A 18 8.88 12.89 -5.52
C ASN A 18 9.17 11.66 -4.64
N GLU A 19 8.89 11.75 -3.33
CA GLU A 19 9.24 10.70 -2.37
C GLU A 19 7.98 10.21 -1.66
N VAL A 20 7.63 8.96 -1.91
CA VAL A 20 6.53 8.26 -1.25
C VAL A 20 7.04 7.66 0.05
N VAL A 21 6.19 7.64 1.07
CA VAL A 21 6.48 6.99 2.34
C VAL A 21 6.39 5.47 2.15
N CYS A 22 7.50 4.79 2.45
CA CYS A 22 7.65 3.35 2.28
C CYS A 22 8.22 2.75 3.57
N THR A 23 8.03 1.44 3.78
CA THR A 23 8.64 0.71 4.90
C THR A 23 10.16 0.71 4.77
N GLU A 24 10.87 0.34 5.84
CA GLU A 24 12.32 0.13 5.81
C GLU A 24 12.75 -0.88 4.72
N GLY A 25 11.86 -1.82 4.37
CA GLY A 25 12.05 -2.79 3.28
C GLY A 25 11.75 -2.26 1.88
N ALA A 26 11.69 -0.95 1.69
CA ALA A 26 11.42 -0.26 0.41
C ALA A 26 10.06 -0.60 -0.24
N ALA A 27 9.07 -0.99 0.55
CA ALA A 27 7.70 -1.22 0.08
C ALA A 27 6.79 -0.04 0.45
N CYS A 28 6.14 0.58 -0.54
CA CYS A 28 5.39 1.80 -0.33
C CYS A 28 4.03 1.56 0.30
N ILE A 29 3.70 2.37 1.30
CA ILE A 29 2.61 2.04 2.21
C ILE A 29 1.28 2.48 1.63
N ILE A 30 0.34 1.53 1.60
CA ILE A 30 -1.06 1.78 1.30
C ILE A 30 -1.85 1.50 2.58
N ALA A 31 -2.47 2.53 3.13
CA ALA A 31 -3.37 2.42 4.27
C ALA A 31 -4.83 2.47 3.80
N GLY A 32 -5.72 1.68 4.40
CA GLY A 32 -7.13 1.65 4.03
C GLY A 32 -7.85 2.98 4.26
N SER A 33 -7.43 3.71 5.31
CA SER A 33 -7.98 5.01 5.68
C SER A 33 -6.91 6.10 5.77
N LYS A 34 -7.35 7.36 5.72
CA LYS A 34 -6.47 8.52 5.92
C LYS A 34 -5.96 8.55 7.36
N GLU A 35 -6.80 8.17 8.31
CA GLU A 35 -6.53 8.11 9.74
C GLU A 35 -5.42 7.09 10.03
N SER A 36 -5.49 5.89 9.47
CA SER A 36 -4.45 4.85 9.57
C SER A 36 -3.11 5.36 9.02
N MET A 37 -3.10 6.08 7.90
CA MET A 37 -1.89 6.70 7.37
C MET A 37 -1.33 7.77 8.33
N VAL A 38 -2.19 8.61 8.91
CA VAL A 38 -1.75 9.62 9.89
C VAL A 38 -1.17 8.95 11.15
N GLU A 39 -1.74 7.85 11.62
CA GLU A 39 -1.21 7.08 12.74
C GLU A 39 0.16 6.51 12.43
N TYR A 40 0.34 5.91 11.26
CA TYR A 40 1.65 5.44 10.81
C TYR A 40 2.70 6.57 10.78
N LEU A 41 2.33 7.75 10.25
CA LEU A 41 3.24 8.91 10.22
C LEU A 41 3.58 9.45 11.61
N LYS A 42 2.65 9.36 12.58
CA LYS A 42 2.93 9.74 13.97
C LYS A 42 3.96 8.82 14.62
N GLU A 43 3.96 7.55 14.26
CA GLU A 43 4.91 6.57 14.78
C GLU A 43 6.29 6.72 14.13
N THR A 44 6.34 7.02 12.83
CA THR A 44 7.58 6.95 12.03
C THR A 44 8.25 8.29 11.76
N ASP A 45 7.50 9.38 11.61
CA ASP A 45 8.04 10.73 11.45
C ASP A 45 7.17 11.78 12.17
N PRO A 46 7.09 11.71 13.52
CA PRO A 46 6.25 12.60 14.30
C PRO A 46 6.60 14.09 14.11
N ALA A 47 7.86 14.40 13.82
CA ALA A 47 8.35 15.76 13.69
C ALA A 47 7.84 16.44 12.40
N ASN A 48 7.57 15.68 11.34
CA ASN A 48 7.21 16.22 10.03
C ASN A 48 5.82 15.81 9.53
N ILE A 49 4.91 15.32 10.39
CA ILE A 49 3.53 14.94 10.00
C ILE A 49 2.86 16.00 9.10
N LYS A 50 2.99 17.29 9.45
CA LYS A 50 2.37 18.39 8.68
C LYS A 50 3.00 18.65 7.30
N LYS A 51 4.20 18.13 7.04
CA LYS A 51 4.88 18.24 5.74
C LYS A 51 4.46 17.13 4.78
N HIS A 52 3.85 16.06 5.30
CA HIS A 52 3.38 14.96 4.48
C HIS A 52 2.12 15.33 3.71
N THR A 53 2.06 14.90 2.45
CA THR A 53 0.84 14.99 1.64
C THR A 53 0.21 13.61 1.53
N ILE A 54 -0.97 13.43 2.11
CA ILE A 54 -1.71 12.17 2.02
C ILE A 54 -2.70 12.24 0.85
N LYS A 55 -2.65 11.24 -0.04
CA LYS A 55 -3.54 11.14 -1.21
C LYS A 55 -4.19 9.77 -1.28
N LYS A 56 -5.37 9.72 -1.89
CA LYS A 56 -5.98 8.45 -2.30
C LYS A 56 -5.15 7.83 -3.42
N THR A 57 -4.98 6.51 -3.38
CA THR A 57 -4.41 5.73 -4.48
C THR A 57 -5.46 4.79 -5.04
N ARG A 58 -5.41 4.59 -6.34
CA ARG A 58 -6.31 3.72 -7.11
C ARG A 58 -5.60 2.45 -7.52
N PHE A 59 -6.39 1.45 -7.88
CA PHE A 59 -5.90 0.16 -8.31
C PHE A 59 -4.96 0.28 -9.51
N GLY A 60 -5.33 1.05 -10.54
CA GLY A 60 -4.48 1.22 -11.73
C GLY A 60 -3.12 1.86 -11.44
N GLU A 61 -3.05 2.78 -10.47
CA GLU A 61 -1.81 3.43 -10.04
C GLU A 61 -0.88 2.43 -9.34
N ILE A 62 -1.44 1.54 -8.51
CA ILE A 62 -0.71 0.47 -7.83
C ILE A 62 -0.23 -0.57 -8.84
N MET A 63 -1.09 -0.99 -9.76
CA MET A 63 -0.73 -1.94 -10.82
C MET A 63 0.42 -1.44 -11.68
N GLN A 64 0.37 -0.17 -12.07
CA GLN A 64 1.46 0.46 -12.82
C GLN A 64 2.77 0.44 -12.02
N GLY A 65 2.74 0.77 -10.72
CA GLY A 65 3.93 0.69 -9.88
C GLY A 65 4.48 -0.73 -9.74
N LEU A 66 3.61 -1.72 -9.55
CA LEU A 66 3.99 -3.14 -9.50
C LEU A 66 4.67 -3.59 -10.80
N GLN A 67 4.16 -3.16 -11.95
CA GLN A 67 4.75 -3.44 -13.27
C GLN A 67 6.13 -2.78 -13.46
N TYR A 68 6.40 -1.67 -12.77
CA TYR A 68 7.72 -1.03 -12.72
C TYR A 68 8.63 -1.62 -11.63
N GLY A 69 8.24 -2.71 -10.99
CA GLY A 69 9.03 -3.40 -9.97
C GLY A 69 8.93 -2.81 -8.55
N ALA A 70 8.01 -1.87 -8.33
CA ALA A 70 7.74 -1.36 -6.98
C ALA A 70 7.17 -2.47 -6.08
N ALA A 71 7.41 -2.36 -4.78
CA ALA A 71 6.74 -3.14 -3.76
C ALA A 71 5.74 -2.27 -3.02
N TYR A 72 4.62 -2.84 -2.60
CA TYR A 72 3.59 -2.15 -1.82
C TYR A 72 3.27 -2.90 -0.54
N ALA A 73 3.20 -2.17 0.56
CA ALA A 73 2.90 -2.67 1.89
C ALA A 73 1.47 -2.23 2.27
N PHE A 74 0.54 -3.18 2.29
CA PHE A 74 -0.88 -2.95 2.55
C PHE A 74 -1.24 -3.27 3.99
N ASP A 75 -2.04 -2.42 4.63
CA ASP A 75 -2.76 -2.83 5.83
C ASP A 75 -3.95 -3.76 5.48
N GLU A 76 -4.61 -4.30 6.51
CA GLU A 76 -5.71 -5.25 6.33
C GLU A 76 -6.85 -4.68 5.48
N GLU A 77 -7.23 -3.43 5.73
CA GLU A 77 -8.34 -2.77 5.03
C GLU A 77 -8.01 -2.55 3.54
N SER A 78 -6.86 -1.96 3.22
CA SER A 78 -6.46 -1.72 1.84
C SER A 78 -6.18 -3.02 1.07
N TYR A 79 -5.65 -4.05 1.73
CA TYR A 79 -5.42 -5.35 1.10
C TYR A 79 -6.72 -6.04 0.74
N ASN A 80 -7.75 -5.96 1.61
CA ASN A 80 -9.06 -6.53 1.33
C ASN A 80 -9.75 -5.86 0.13
N CYS A 81 -9.44 -4.59 -0.15
CA CYS A 81 -9.87 -3.92 -1.38
C CYS A 81 -9.03 -4.32 -2.60
N PHE A 82 -7.71 -4.46 -2.44
CA PHE A 82 -6.78 -4.78 -3.53
C PHE A 82 -6.89 -6.23 -4.03
N TYR A 83 -6.88 -7.19 -3.09
CA TYR A 83 -6.79 -8.61 -3.37
C TYR A 83 -7.78 -9.14 -4.42
N PRO A 84 -9.11 -8.90 -4.32
CA PRO A 84 -10.05 -9.42 -5.31
C PRO A 84 -9.78 -8.86 -6.71
N LEU A 85 -9.42 -7.58 -6.82
CA LEU A 85 -9.12 -6.94 -8.11
C LEU A 85 -7.83 -7.48 -8.73
N ALA A 86 -6.79 -7.67 -7.90
CA ALA A 86 -5.53 -8.23 -8.34
C ALA A 86 -5.72 -9.66 -8.88
N ARG A 87 -6.53 -10.49 -8.20
CA ARG A 87 -6.88 -11.84 -8.67
C ARG A 87 -7.71 -11.81 -9.96
N GLU A 88 -8.65 -10.88 -10.09
CA GLU A 88 -9.43 -10.66 -11.33
C GLU A 88 -8.54 -10.33 -12.53
N GLU A 89 -7.48 -9.53 -12.34
CA GLU A 89 -6.50 -9.19 -13.38
C GLU A 89 -5.42 -10.27 -13.59
N GLY A 90 -5.52 -11.41 -12.89
CA GLY A 90 -4.62 -12.55 -13.09
C GLY A 90 -3.28 -12.46 -12.35
N LEU A 91 -3.12 -11.55 -11.39
CA LEU A 91 -1.93 -11.54 -10.53
C LEU A 91 -1.93 -12.74 -9.58
N ASP A 92 -0.77 -13.38 -9.45
CA ASP A 92 -0.56 -14.44 -8.46
C ASP A 92 -0.24 -13.87 -7.07
N VAL A 93 -1.20 -13.15 -6.50
CA VAL A 93 -1.13 -12.66 -5.12
C VAL A 93 -1.76 -13.68 -4.17
N GLN A 94 -1.15 -13.85 -3.00
CA GLN A 94 -1.63 -14.76 -1.95
C GLN A 94 -2.69 -14.09 -1.10
N GLN A 95 -3.61 -14.86 -0.53
CA GLN A 95 -4.47 -14.32 0.52
C GLN A 95 -3.62 -14.02 1.77
N ALA A 96 -3.73 -12.81 2.31
CA ALA A 96 -2.98 -12.41 3.49
C ALA A 96 -3.58 -13.00 4.76
N ASP A 97 -2.72 -13.45 5.67
CA ASP A 97 -3.08 -13.82 7.04
C ASP A 97 -2.64 -12.71 8.00
N PHE A 98 -3.46 -11.67 8.12
CA PHE A 98 -3.18 -10.53 9.01
C PHE A 98 -3.21 -10.91 10.49
N GLN A 99 -3.85 -12.03 10.89
CA GLN A 99 -3.81 -12.50 12.27
C GLN A 99 -2.42 -13.04 12.59
N LYS A 100 -1.90 -13.93 11.76
CA LYS A 100 -0.53 -14.42 11.87
C LYS A 100 0.48 -13.28 11.83
N GLN A 101 0.29 -12.33 10.91
CA GLN A 101 1.20 -11.20 10.77
C GLN A 101 1.25 -10.33 12.03
N LYS A 102 0.10 -10.05 12.66
CA LYS A 102 0.03 -9.32 13.94
C LYS A 102 0.72 -10.08 15.07
N LEU A 103 0.59 -11.42 15.12
CA LEU A 103 1.29 -12.26 16.11
C LEU A 103 2.81 -12.23 15.95
N GLU A 104 3.29 -12.08 14.72
CA GLU A 104 4.72 -11.93 14.39
C GLU A 104 5.22 -10.49 14.52
N GLY A 105 4.36 -9.55 14.98
CA GLY A 105 4.69 -8.14 15.15
C GLY A 105 4.65 -7.31 13.86
N GLY A 106 4.19 -7.89 12.75
CA GLY A 106 4.00 -7.21 11.48
C GLY A 106 2.65 -6.49 11.38
N ARG A 107 2.63 -5.34 10.67
CA ARG A 107 1.41 -4.56 10.40
C ARG A 107 0.95 -4.65 8.94
N PHE A 108 1.85 -4.93 8.00
CA PHE A 108 1.59 -4.80 6.57
C PHE A 108 1.86 -6.09 5.79
N PHE A 109 0.98 -6.42 4.86
CA PHE A 109 1.20 -7.46 3.87
C PHE A 109 1.88 -6.87 2.64
N THR A 110 3.03 -7.41 2.24
CA THR A 110 3.82 -6.85 1.13
C THR A 110 3.57 -7.61 -0.17
N VAL A 111 3.26 -6.87 -1.24
CA VAL A 111 3.15 -7.40 -2.60
C VAL A 111 4.25 -6.80 -3.47
N LYS A 112 4.91 -7.65 -4.25
CA LYS A 112 5.88 -7.30 -5.28
C LYS A 112 5.79 -8.31 -6.41
N ILE A 113 5.94 -7.87 -7.65
CA ILE A 113 6.13 -8.78 -8.79
C ILE A 113 7.63 -9.12 -8.84
N LEU A 114 7.96 -10.40 -8.69
CA LEU A 114 9.32 -10.89 -8.95
C LEU A 114 9.47 -11.00 -10.48
N GLU A 115 10.42 -10.26 -11.06
CA GLU A 115 10.79 -10.51 -12.45
C GLU A 115 11.26 -11.96 -12.58
N SER A 116 10.75 -12.64 -13.62
CA SER A 116 11.08 -14.03 -13.96
C SER A 116 12.40 -14.12 -14.69
#